data_AF-A0A6A8LS25-F1
#
_entry.id   AF-A0A6A8LS25-F1
#
_cell.length_a   1.000
_cell.length_b   1.000
_cell.length_c   1.000
_cell.angle_alpha   90.00
_cell.angle_beta   90.00
_cell.angle_gamma   90.00
#
_symmetry.space_group_name_H-M   'P 1'
#
loop_
_entity.id
_entity.type
_entity.pdbx_description
1 polymer ?
#
loop_
_entity_poly.entity_id
_entity_poly.type
_entity_poly.pdbx_seq_one_letter_code
_entity_poly.pdbx_strand_id
1 'polypeptide(L)'
;AFENVSLWHERDISHSSAERIILPDTTILIDYMLHRFGKIIENLTVFPENMKRNMDRTFGLIYSGRVLLKLIDTGMSREEAYDLIQPKTAESWDKQVPFRPLLEQDEEISKRLSKEDLDDAFDYHWHLRHVDDIFKRVGLE
;
A
#
# COMPACT_ATOMS: atom_id res chain seq x y z
N ALA A 1 12.97 -26.16 -20.44
CA ALA A 1 12.85 -26.98 -19.21
C ALA A 1 11.59 -27.85 -19.25
N PHE A 2 10.38 -27.28 -19.20
CA PHE A 2 9.14 -28.07 -19.24
C PHE A 2 8.99 -28.96 -20.49
N GLU A 3 9.43 -28.48 -21.66
CA GLU A 3 9.43 -29.29 -22.90
C GLU A 3 10.41 -30.47 -22.89
N ASN A 4 11.40 -30.47 -21.99
CA ASN A 4 12.36 -31.59 -21.86
C ASN A 4 11.79 -32.77 -21.05
N VAL A 5 10.54 -32.70 -20.57
CA VAL A 5 9.95 -33.72 -19.67
C VAL A 5 9.37 -34.90 -20.46
N SER A 6 8.68 -34.64 -21.57
CA SER A 6 7.97 -35.67 -22.35
C SER A 6 8.88 -36.38 -23.37
N LEU A 7 9.90 -37.06 -22.86
CA LEU A 7 10.83 -37.85 -23.68
C LEU A 7 10.17 -39.15 -24.17
N TRP A 8 10.68 -39.69 -25.27
CA TRP A 8 10.11 -40.89 -25.88
C TRP A 8 10.62 -42.19 -25.23
N HIS A 9 9.69 -43.09 -24.90
CA HIS A 9 9.95 -44.40 -24.29
C HIS A 9 10.81 -44.31 -23.01
N GLU A 10 11.92 -45.07 -22.91
CA GLU A 10 12.79 -45.06 -21.74
C GLU A 10 13.64 -43.78 -21.62
N ARG A 11 13.92 -43.12 -22.75
CA ARG A 11 14.61 -41.80 -22.88
C ARG A 11 14.98 -41.50 -24.34
N ASP A 12 15.09 -40.21 -24.67
CA ASP A 12 15.85 -39.70 -25.80
C ASP A 12 16.83 -38.59 -25.34
N ILE A 13 17.68 -38.07 -26.24
CA ILE A 13 18.78 -37.14 -25.89
C ILE A 13 18.49 -35.68 -26.23
N SER A 14 17.30 -35.35 -26.73
CA SER A 14 16.94 -33.98 -27.16
C SER A 14 17.13 -32.95 -26.04
N HIS A 15 16.86 -33.35 -24.79
CA HIS A 15 17.03 -32.50 -23.61
C HIS A 15 18.49 -32.06 -23.40
N SER A 16 19.48 -32.85 -23.82
CA SER A 16 20.89 -32.64 -23.48
C SER A 16 21.48 -31.38 -24.11
N SER A 17 21.15 -31.07 -25.37
CA SER A 17 21.65 -29.85 -26.02
C SER A 17 21.04 -28.60 -25.40
N ALA A 18 19.73 -28.64 -25.10
CA ALA A 18 19.04 -27.55 -24.41
C ALA A 18 19.62 -27.34 -23.00
N GLU A 19 19.78 -28.41 -22.21
CA GLU A 19 20.28 -28.36 -20.82
C GLU A 19 21.73 -27.90 -20.70
N ARG A 20 22.57 -28.17 -21.69
CA ARG A 20 23.94 -27.63 -21.75
C ARG A 20 23.98 -26.11 -21.81
N ILE A 21 22.91 -25.46 -22.25
CA ILE A 21 22.78 -24.01 -22.28
C ILE A 21 21.97 -23.55 -21.07
N ILE A 22 20.74 -24.05 -20.91
CA ILE A 22 19.83 -23.49 -19.92
C ILE A 22 20.30 -23.72 -18.48
N LEU A 23 20.97 -24.84 -18.17
CA LEU A 23 21.41 -25.10 -16.80
C LEU A 23 22.53 -24.14 -16.35
N PRO A 24 23.66 -24.01 -17.06
CA PRO A 24 24.67 -23.04 -16.67
C PRO A 24 24.15 -21.60 -16.77
N ASP A 25 23.48 -21.23 -17.86
CA ASP A 25 23.02 -19.84 -18.03
C ASP A 25 22.04 -19.43 -16.94
N THR A 26 21.07 -20.29 -16.60
CA THR A 26 20.07 -19.96 -15.58
C THR A 26 20.70 -19.89 -14.19
N THR A 27 21.57 -20.84 -13.83
CA THR A 27 22.18 -20.87 -12.48
C THR A 27 23.21 -19.75 -12.28
N ILE A 28 24.00 -19.42 -13.30
CA ILE A 28 24.92 -18.27 -13.28
C ILE A 28 24.12 -16.97 -13.22
N LEU A 29 23.06 -16.84 -14.02
CA LEU A 29 22.26 -15.63 -14.06
C LEU A 29 21.54 -15.38 -12.72
N ILE A 30 20.94 -16.41 -12.12
CA ILE A 30 20.25 -16.22 -10.84
C ILE A 30 21.22 -15.89 -9.71
N ASP A 31 22.41 -16.51 -9.69
CA ASP A 31 23.48 -16.15 -8.75
C ASP A 31 23.87 -14.67 -8.88
N TYR A 32 24.09 -14.21 -10.11
CA TYR A 32 24.40 -12.81 -10.39
C TYR A 32 23.26 -11.87 -9.96
N MET A 33 22.02 -12.20 -10.31
CA MET A 33 20.84 -11.39 -9.98
C MET A 33 20.64 -11.26 -8.47
N LEU A 34 20.78 -12.36 -7.72
CA LEU A 34 20.64 -12.37 -6.27
C LEU A 34 21.71 -11.49 -5.61
N HIS A 35 22.98 -11.65 -5.99
CA HIS A 35 24.05 -10.83 -5.44
C HIS A 35 23.92 -9.36 -5.81
N ARG A 36 23.57 -9.06 -7.07
CA ARG A 36 23.41 -7.67 -7.53
C ARG A 36 22.21 -7.01 -6.85
N PHE A 37 21.07 -7.69 -6.78
CA PHE A 37 19.87 -7.14 -6.17
C PHE A 37 20.02 -7.01 -4.64
N GLY A 38 20.65 -7.98 -3.98
CA GLY A 38 20.98 -7.89 -2.56
C GLY A 38 21.78 -6.63 -2.24
N LYS A 39 22.83 -6.34 -3.02
CA LYS A 39 23.60 -5.09 -2.89
C LYS A 39 22.79 -3.83 -3.16
N ILE A 40 21.86 -3.86 -4.10
CA ILE A 40 20.96 -2.72 -4.38
C ILE A 40 20.09 -2.45 -3.15
N ILE A 41 19.48 -3.48 -2.56
CA ILE A 41 18.62 -3.33 -1.38
C ILE A 41 19.44 -2.87 -0.17
N GLU A 42 20.61 -3.46 0.06
CA GLU A 42 21.52 -3.10 1.16
C GLU A 42 21.94 -1.62 1.11
N ASN A 43 22.20 -1.10 -0.09
CA ASN A 43 22.65 0.28 -0.30
C ASN A 43 21.52 1.24 -0.73
N LEU A 44 20.25 0.78 -0.66
CA LEU A 44 19.12 1.57 -1.12
C LEU A 44 18.95 2.82 -0.25
N THR A 45 19.10 3.99 -0.85
CA THR A 45 18.83 5.25 -0.15
C THR A 45 17.32 5.47 -0.05
N VAL A 46 16.80 5.40 1.17
CA VAL A 46 15.40 5.70 1.49
C VAL A 46 15.27 7.15 1.95
N PHE A 47 14.23 7.85 1.50
CA PHE A 47 13.96 9.25 1.86
C PHE A 47 12.63 9.39 2.63
N PRO A 48 12.62 9.18 3.97
CA PRO A 48 11.40 9.21 4.78
C PRO A 48 10.61 10.52 4.66
N GLU A 49 11.31 11.65 4.56
CA GLU A 49 10.67 12.97 4.41
C GLU A 49 9.90 13.10 3.08
N ASN A 50 10.43 12.53 1.99
CA ASN A 50 9.72 12.48 0.72
C ASN A 50 8.52 11.54 0.80
N MET A 51 8.62 10.41 1.52
CA MET A 51 7.49 9.50 1.74
C MET A 51 6.35 10.20 2.48
N LYS A 52 6.65 10.87 3.60
CA LYS A 52 5.66 11.66 4.36
C LYS A 52 5.05 12.77 3.50
N ARG A 53 5.88 13.60 2.86
CA ARG A 53 5.40 14.67 1.95
C ARG A 53 4.48 14.13 0.85
N ASN A 54 4.76 12.95 0.31
CA ASN A 54 3.94 12.36 -0.75
C ASN A 54 2.53 11.97 -0.26
N MET A 55 2.35 11.65 1.02
CA MET A 55 1.03 11.35 1.59
C MET A 55 0.10 12.59 1.53
N ASP A 56 0.66 13.78 1.75
CA ASP A 56 -0.08 15.04 1.73
C ASP A 56 -0.42 15.54 0.31
N ARG A 57 0.15 14.94 -0.74
CA ARG A 57 -0.11 15.34 -2.15
C ARG A 57 -1.55 15.08 -2.60
N THR A 58 -2.30 14.32 -1.81
CA THR A 58 -3.74 14.08 -2.02
C THR A 58 -4.61 14.98 -1.14
N PHE A 59 -4.03 16.04 -0.56
CA PHE A 59 -4.74 17.03 0.27
C PHE A 59 -5.46 16.43 1.50
N GLY A 60 -5.01 15.26 1.98
CA GLY A 60 -5.59 14.54 3.12
C GLY A 60 -6.75 13.60 2.75
N LEU A 61 -7.01 13.37 1.46
CA LEU A 61 -8.11 12.49 1.00
C LEU A 61 -7.95 11.02 1.40
N ILE A 62 -6.72 10.57 1.68
CA ILE A 62 -6.44 9.23 2.22
C ILE A 62 -7.17 8.94 3.54
N TYR A 63 -7.57 9.98 4.28
CA TYR A 63 -8.29 9.86 5.55
C TYR A 63 -9.82 9.84 5.41
N SER A 64 -10.37 10.02 4.20
CA SER A 64 -11.83 10.01 3.95
C SER A 64 -12.53 8.78 4.53
N GLY A 65 -11.92 7.59 4.42
CA GLY A 65 -12.45 6.36 5.00
C GLY A 65 -12.50 6.38 6.54
N ARG A 66 -11.51 7.00 7.20
CA ARG A 66 -11.49 7.16 8.66
C ARG A 66 -12.60 8.09 9.15
N VAL A 67 -12.79 9.21 8.44
CA VAL A 67 -13.87 10.16 8.74
C VAL A 67 -15.24 9.49 8.54
N LEU A 68 -15.41 8.73 7.46
CA LEU A 68 -16.65 7.99 7.20
C LEU A 68 -16.98 7.00 8.31
N LEU A 69 -16.00 6.23 8.78
CA LEU A 69 -16.20 5.28 9.89
C LEU A 69 -16.58 6.01 11.18
N LYS A 70 -15.92 7.13 11.49
CA LYS A 70 -16.26 7.92 12.68
C LYS A 70 -17.68 8.48 12.63
N LEU A 71 -18.15 8.95 11.46
CA LEU A 71 -19.56 9.37 11.31
C LEU A 71 -20.52 8.22 11.59
N ILE A 72 -20.22 7.01 11.09
CA ILE A 72 -21.02 5.81 11.36
C ILE A 72 -21.05 5.49 12.85
N ASP A 73 -19.91 5.64 13.55
CA ASP A 73 -19.83 5.41 15.01
C ASP A 73 -20.70 6.39 15.82
N THR A 74 -21.10 7.54 15.25
CA THR A 74 -22.09 8.46 15.86
C THR A 74 -23.55 8.03 15.67
N GLY A 75 -23.79 6.90 15.00
CA GLY A 75 -25.12 6.38 14.68
C GLY A 75 -25.66 6.80 13.31
N MET A 76 -24.86 7.46 12.47
CA MET A 76 -25.22 7.78 11.08
C MET A 76 -25.22 6.50 10.22
N SER A 77 -26.14 6.38 9.27
CA SER A 77 -26.07 5.27 8.33
C SER A 77 -24.86 5.42 7.39
N ARG A 78 -24.37 4.29 6.86
CA ARG A 78 -23.23 4.31 5.94
C ARG A 78 -23.50 5.12 4.67
N GLU A 79 -24.72 5.07 4.16
CA GLU A 79 -25.15 5.81 2.96
C GLU A 79 -25.13 7.32 3.23
N GLU A 80 -25.76 7.77 4.33
CA GLU A 80 -25.75 9.18 4.74
C GLU A 80 -24.31 9.70 4.96
N ALA A 81 -23.45 8.91 5.62
CA ALA A 81 -22.06 9.29 5.85
C ALA A 81 -21.26 9.43 4.55
N TYR A 82 -21.52 8.53 3.59
CA TYR A 82 -20.89 8.58 2.28
C TYR A 82 -21.35 9.80 1.48
N ASP A 83 -22.66 10.02 1.40
CA ASP A 83 -23.26 11.15 0.67
C ASP A 83 -22.86 12.51 1.28
N LEU A 84 -22.63 12.55 2.59
CA LEU A 84 -22.15 13.75 3.27
C LEU A 84 -20.69 14.08 2.93
N ILE A 85 -19.81 13.06 2.89
CA ILE A 85 -18.36 13.22 2.68
C ILE A 85 -17.99 13.35 1.20
N GLN A 86 -18.63 12.58 0.32
CA GLN A 86 -18.24 12.48 -1.09
C GLN A 86 -18.13 13.85 -1.79
N PRO A 87 -19.09 14.78 -1.66
CA PRO A 87 -18.98 16.09 -2.29
C PRO A 87 -17.75 16.89 -1.81
N LYS A 88 -17.34 16.72 -0.55
CA LYS A 88 -16.17 17.41 0.03
C LYS A 88 -14.87 16.80 -0.47
N THR A 89 -14.86 15.48 -0.70
CA THR A 89 -13.70 14.83 -1.34
C THR A 89 -13.53 15.30 -2.79
N ALA A 90 -14.64 15.42 -3.54
CA ALA A 90 -14.64 15.97 -4.89
C ALA A 90 -14.17 17.43 -4.89
N GLU A 91 -14.69 18.26 -3.98
CA GLU A 91 -14.27 19.66 -3.84
C GLU A 91 -12.78 19.80 -3.51
N SER A 92 -12.26 19.03 -2.56
CA SER A 92 -10.83 19.02 -2.20
C SER A 92 -9.96 18.67 -3.41
N TRP A 93 -10.40 17.71 -4.23
CA TRP A 93 -9.68 17.30 -5.43
C TRP A 93 -9.73 18.34 -6.55
N ASP A 94 -10.93 18.80 -6.90
CA ASP A 94 -11.17 19.71 -8.02
C ASP A 94 -10.56 21.09 -7.77
N LYS A 95 -10.62 21.57 -6.52
CA LYS A 95 -10.08 22.87 -6.11
C LYS A 95 -8.65 22.79 -5.55
N GLN A 96 -8.11 21.58 -5.38
CA GLN A 96 -6.78 21.35 -4.79
C GLN A 96 -6.61 22.00 -3.41
N VAL A 97 -7.64 21.90 -2.58
CA VAL A 97 -7.66 22.46 -1.22
C VAL A 97 -7.60 21.35 -0.18
N PRO A 98 -7.01 21.60 1.01
CA PRO A 98 -6.99 20.62 2.09
C PRO A 98 -8.39 20.12 2.46
N PHE A 99 -8.55 18.80 2.58
CA PHE A 99 -9.83 18.14 2.87
C PHE A 99 -10.33 18.45 4.28
N ARG A 100 -9.44 18.49 5.28
CA ARG A 100 -9.81 18.70 6.68
C ARG A 100 -10.58 20.00 6.95
N PRO A 101 -10.13 21.18 6.48
CA PRO A 101 -10.91 22.42 6.61
C PRO A 101 -12.32 22.36 6.00
N LEU A 102 -12.53 21.60 4.92
CA LEU A 102 -13.88 21.43 4.33
C LEU A 102 -14.82 20.68 5.29
N LEU A 103 -14.28 19.74 6.07
CA LEU A 103 -15.05 19.01 7.08
C LEU A 103 -15.35 19.89 8.31
N GLU A 104 -14.37 20.68 8.76
CA GLU A 104 -14.52 21.60 9.89
C GLU A 104 -15.51 22.74 9.62
N GLN A 105 -15.74 23.07 8.34
CA GLN A 105 -16.72 24.08 7.92
C GLN A 105 -18.12 23.51 7.70
N ASP A 106 -18.28 22.19 7.62
CA ASP A 106 -19.58 21.55 7.44
C ASP A 106 -20.28 21.41 8.79
N GLU A 107 -21.47 22.01 8.91
CA GLU A 107 -22.24 22.03 10.16
C GLU A 107 -22.70 20.64 10.58
N GLU A 108 -23.04 19.74 9.64
CA GLU A 108 -23.54 18.41 9.97
C GLU A 108 -22.40 17.52 10.49
N ILE A 109 -21.21 17.66 9.92
CA ILE A 109 -20.01 16.98 10.41
C ILE A 109 -19.60 17.53 11.77
N SER A 110 -19.56 18.86 11.94
CA SER A 110 -19.16 19.52 13.19
C SER A 110 -20.13 19.29 14.35
N LYS A 111 -21.40 18.97 14.07
CA LYS A 111 -22.38 18.56 15.09
C LYS A 111 -22.10 17.16 15.65
N ARG A 112 -21.39 16.31 14.88
CA ARG A 112 -21.22 14.89 15.18
C ARG A 112 -19.79 14.55 15.60
N LEU A 113 -18.81 15.17 14.97
CA LEU A 113 -17.39 14.94 15.22
C LEU A 113 -16.80 16.17 15.89
N SER A 114 -16.16 15.96 17.04
CA SER A 114 -15.34 16.97 17.70
C SER A 114 -14.05 17.25 16.91
N LYS A 115 -13.32 18.27 17.33
CA LYS A 115 -11.99 18.55 16.76
C LYS A 115 -11.04 17.40 17.03
N GLU A 116 -11.12 16.81 18.22
CA GLU A 116 -10.35 15.66 18.65
C GLU A 116 -10.68 14.41 17.81
N ASP A 117 -11.95 14.24 17.42
CA ASP A 117 -12.35 13.16 16.50
C ASP A 117 -11.73 13.33 15.12
N LEU A 118 -11.69 14.56 14.60
CA LEU A 118 -11.03 14.85 13.34
C LEU A 118 -9.51 14.74 13.45
N ASP A 119 -8.90 15.13 14.57
CA ASP A 119 -7.48 14.89 14.83
C ASP A 119 -7.13 13.40 14.76
N ASP A 120 -7.90 12.53 15.42
CA ASP A 120 -7.73 11.08 15.35
C ASP A 120 -8.00 10.51 13.95
N ALA A 121 -8.96 11.07 13.21
CA ALA A 121 -9.27 10.62 11.85
C ALA A 121 -8.11 10.87 10.87
N PHE A 122 -7.39 11.98 11.06
CA PHE A 122 -6.28 12.44 10.23
C PHE A 122 -4.89 12.01 10.73
N ASP A 123 -4.82 11.16 11.77
CA ASP A 123 -3.57 10.58 12.23
C ASP A 123 -3.20 9.30 11.45
N TYR A 124 -2.08 9.34 10.72
CA TYR A 124 -1.58 8.18 10.00
C TYR A 124 -1.07 7.06 10.91
N HIS A 125 -0.70 7.34 12.17
CA HIS A 125 -0.23 6.32 13.11
C HIS A 125 -1.30 5.26 13.37
N TRP A 126 -2.59 5.60 13.20
CA TRP A 126 -3.67 4.62 13.25
C TRP A 126 -3.42 3.44 12.29
N HIS A 127 -2.84 3.68 11.11
CA HIS A 127 -2.53 2.63 10.13
C HIS A 127 -1.29 1.80 10.51
N LEU A 128 -0.46 2.28 11.43
CA LEU A 128 0.75 1.62 11.90
C LEU A 128 0.52 0.73 13.13
N ARG A 129 -0.66 0.77 13.74
CA ARG A 129 -0.97 0.10 15.02
C ARG A 129 -0.74 -1.42 15.06
N HIS A 130 -0.65 -2.08 13.90
CA HIS A 130 -0.43 -3.53 13.78
C HIS A 130 0.92 -3.88 13.13
N VAL A 131 1.82 -2.90 12.96
CA VAL A 131 3.14 -3.14 12.37
C VAL A 131 3.93 -4.13 13.23
N ASP A 132 3.97 -3.94 14.55
CA ASP A 132 4.68 -4.83 15.47
C ASP A 132 4.12 -6.26 15.43
N ASP A 133 2.78 -6.42 15.39
CA ASP A 133 2.12 -7.72 15.23
C ASP A 133 2.55 -8.44 13.95
N ILE A 134 2.75 -7.69 12.86
CA ILE A 134 3.20 -8.24 11.57
C ILE A 134 4.66 -8.66 11.65
N PHE A 135 5.54 -7.82 12.21
CA PHE A 135 6.96 -8.12 12.39
C PHE A 135 7.17 -9.38 13.24
N LYS A 136 6.39 -9.54 14.31
CA LYS A 136 6.34 -10.77 15.11
C LYS A 136 6.00 -12.00 14.28
N ARG A 137 4.96 -11.92 13.44
CA ARG A 137 4.50 -13.07 12.62
C ARG A 137 5.54 -13.51 11.59
N VAL A 138 6.39 -12.60 11.11
CA VAL A 138 7.46 -12.91 10.16
C VAL A 138 8.82 -13.20 10.81
N GLY A 139 8.88 -13.23 12.15
CA GLY A 139 10.09 -13.59 12.88
C GLY A 139 11.18 -12.50 12.87
N LEU A 140 10.79 -11.23 12.83
CA LEU A 140 11.68 -10.07 12.80
C LEU A 140 11.60 -9.21 14.09
N GLU A 141 11.31 -9.82 15.23
CA GLU A 141 11.41 -9.21 16.57
C GLU A 141 12.86 -9.12 17.07
#